data_AF-A0A1H9BSH4-F1
#
_entry.id   AF-A0A1H9BSH4-F1
#
_cell.length_a   1.000
_cell.length_b   1.000
_cell.length_c   1.000
_cell.angle_alpha   90.00
_cell.angle_beta   90.00
_cell.angle_gamma   90.00
#
_symmetry.space_group_name_H-M   'P 1'
#
loop_
_entity.id
_entity.type
_entity.pdbx_description
1 polymer ?
#
loop_
_entity_poly.entity_id
_entity_poly.type
_entity_poly.pdbx_seq_one_letter_code
_entity_poly.pdbx_strand_id
1 'polypeptide(L)'
;MGSLWPSRDALKRAENGDLQHLGDRRRRAYSPVMTRKPDGPLRRGWTTGACATAATKAALARLWGGAFPAEVTITLPRGETPVFALAHMDAGSDWAEVGITKDAGDDPDVTHGALIIVRVAASAGGVRFRAGTGVGTVTKPGLPIPPGEPAINPVPRQMMTDVVDAMARDHGCPADVTITVSIPGGVEIAQKTWNPRLGIAGGLSILGTTGVVRPFSCAAWIASIHRGVDVARAAGLTHVAGCTGATSERVVQDLYRLPDHAMLDMGDFVGGMLKYLKAHPIAHVTIAGGIGKMTKLAQGARDLHSGRSQVDFSALAALTGHAEVAGANTALQAYQMVGTPMAEAVAQGALAAVTDGFGGSGMRFDIVIIDRDGQIIARAGA
;
A
#
# COMPACT_ATOMS: atom_id res chain seq x y z
N MET A 1 -54.06 -6.18 -23.65
CA MET A 1 -52.89 -6.57 -22.84
C MET A 1 -51.69 -6.68 -23.78
N GLY A 2 -50.93 -5.58 -23.91
CA GLY A 2 -49.88 -5.42 -24.93
C GLY A 2 -48.51 -5.84 -24.42
N SER A 3 -47.79 -6.59 -25.24
CA SER A 3 -46.45 -7.16 -25.00
C SER A 3 -45.35 -6.11 -25.11
N LEU A 4 -44.52 -5.97 -24.06
CA LEU A 4 -43.33 -5.10 -24.01
C LEU A 4 -42.07 -5.90 -24.33
N TRP A 5 -41.88 -6.28 -25.61
CA TRP A 5 -40.57 -6.65 -26.13
C TRP A 5 -40.35 -5.92 -27.47
N PRO A 6 -39.24 -5.21 -27.67
CA PRO A 6 -39.03 -4.45 -28.91
C PRO A 6 -38.72 -5.37 -30.10
N SER A 7 -39.13 -4.92 -31.29
CA SER A 7 -39.03 -5.65 -32.56
C SER A 7 -37.59 -5.80 -33.06
N ARG A 8 -37.35 -6.86 -33.84
CA ARG A 8 -36.03 -7.26 -34.39
C ARG A 8 -35.36 -6.21 -35.30
N ASP A 9 -36.08 -5.17 -35.72
CA ASP A 9 -35.52 -4.07 -36.53
C ASP A 9 -34.95 -2.90 -35.69
N ALA A 10 -35.21 -2.87 -34.39
CA ALA A 10 -34.55 -1.95 -33.45
C ALA A 10 -33.15 -2.46 -33.04
N LEU A 11 -32.93 -3.77 -33.09
CA LEU A 11 -31.65 -4.40 -32.75
C LEU A 11 -30.59 -4.25 -33.85
N LYS A 12 -30.99 -4.09 -35.13
CA LYS A 12 -30.03 -3.92 -36.25
C LYS A 12 -29.58 -2.47 -36.50
N ARG A 13 -30.23 -1.48 -35.90
CA ARG A 13 -29.80 -0.06 -35.96
C ARG A 13 -28.85 0.35 -34.83
N ALA A 14 -28.69 -0.50 -33.82
CA ALA A 14 -27.74 -0.29 -32.72
C ALA A 14 -26.33 -0.87 -33.00
N GLU A 15 -26.15 -1.67 -34.06
CA GLU A 15 -24.91 -2.40 -34.34
C GLU A 15 -23.99 -1.78 -35.41
N ASN A 16 -24.34 -0.65 -36.06
CA ASN A 16 -23.58 -0.13 -37.20
C ASN A 16 -23.26 1.38 -37.18
N GLY A 17 -23.30 2.06 -36.03
CA GLY A 17 -22.86 3.45 -35.89
C GLY A 17 -21.74 3.57 -34.86
N ASP A 18 -20.59 4.09 -35.29
CA ASP A 18 -19.39 4.43 -34.49
C ASP A 18 -18.47 3.30 -34.03
N LEU A 19 -18.01 2.51 -35.01
CA LEU A 19 -16.75 1.74 -34.94
C LEU A 19 -15.56 2.56 -35.48
N GLN A 20 -15.31 3.75 -34.94
CA GLN A 20 -14.03 4.47 -35.13
C GLN A 20 -13.74 5.40 -33.93
N HIS A 21 -13.41 4.83 -32.76
CA HIS A 21 -12.57 5.45 -31.70
C HIS A 21 -12.33 4.48 -30.52
N LEU A 22 -11.97 3.23 -30.83
CA LEU A 22 -11.46 2.27 -29.84
C LEU A 22 -9.93 2.27 -29.84
N GLY A 23 -9.37 3.38 -29.36
CA GLY A 23 -7.98 3.48 -28.96
C GLY A 23 -7.93 4.25 -27.65
N ASP A 24 -7.31 3.66 -26.64
CA ASP A 24 -6.79 4.37 -25.46
C ASP A 24 -7.74 4.63 -24.26
N ARG A 25 -8.34 3.57 -23.71
CA ARG A 25 -8.91 3.59 -22.33
C ARG A 25 -8.44 2.42 -21.48
N ARG A 26 -7.13 2.15 -21.45
CA ARG A 26 -6.53 1.25 -20.45
C ARG A 26 -5.55 2.05 -19.58
N ARG A 27 -5.76 1.94 -18.25
CA ARG A 27 -4.85 2.33 -17.16
C ARG A 27 -4.77 3.83 -16.85
N ARG A 28 -5.80 4.33 -16.13
CA ARG A 28 -5.55 5.40 -15.15
C ARG A 28 -4.65 4.82 -14.07
N ALA A 29 -3.37 5.18 -14.13
CA ALA A 29 -2.48 5.09 -12.97
C ALA A 29 -3.11 5.84 -11.79
N TYR A 30 -2.85 5.34 -10.58
CA TYR A 30 -3.27 5.91 -9.30
C TYR A 30 -3.10 7.44 -9.29
N SER A 31 -4.21 8.16 -9.46
CA SER A 31 -4.31 9.57 -9.09
C SER A 31 -4.81 9.56 -7.66
N PRO A 32 -4.05 10.07 -6.67
CA PRO A 32 -4.57 10.16 -5.33
C PRO A 32 -5.76 11.10 -5.40
N VAL A 33 -6.97 10.57 -5.19
CA VAL A 33 -8.12 11.41 -4.88
C VAL A 33 -7.84 11.95 -3.49
N MET A 34 -7.02 13.00 -3.42
CA MET A 34 -6.80 13.75 -2.19
C MET A 34 -8.05 14.60 -1.99
N THR A 35 -9.04 14.04 -1.28
CA THR A 35 -9.97 14.86 -0.54
C THR A 35 -9.13 15.74 0.40
N ARG A 36 -9.30 17.07 0.27
CA ARG A 36 -8.63 18.06 1.11
C ARG A 36 -8.77 17.66 2.58
N LYS A 37 -7.67 17.69 3.34
CA LYS A 37 -7.67 17.38 4.78
C LYS A 37 -8.81 18.17 5.46
N PRO A 38 -9.76 17.50 6.13
CA PRO A 38 -10.82 18.18 6.86
C PRO A 38 -10.27 19.15 7.92
N ASP A 39 -10.94 20.28 8.11
CA ASP A 39 -10.63 21.20 9.20
C ASP A 39 -11.15 20.60 10.53
N GLY A 40 -10.26 20.48 11.53
CA GLY A 40 -10.59 19.93 12.86
C GLY A 40 -9.79 18.68 13.26
N PRO A 41 -10.06 18.13 14.46
CA PRO A 41 -9.42 16.89 14.92
C PRO A 41 -9.86 15.71 14.05
N LEU A 42 -8.89 15.03 13.43
CA LEU A 42 -9.13 13.92 12.52
C LEU A 42 -9.58 12.66 13.27
N ARG A 43 -10.65 12.04 12.77
CA ARG A 43 -11.23 10.82 13.31
C ARG A 43 -10.38 9.61 12.95
N ARG A 44 -10.06 8.81 13.96
CA ARG A 44 -9.36 7.53 13.80
C ARG A 44 -10.33 6.47 13.28
N GLY A 45 -9.78 5.44 12.66
CA GLY A 45 -10.51 4.26 12.24
C GLY A 45 -9.92 2.97 12.78
N TRP A 46 -10.40 1.86 12.24
CA TRP A 46 -10.05 0.50 12.63
C TRP A 46 -9.45 -0.26 11.46
N THR A 47 -8.44 -1.08 11.73
CA THR A 47 -7.76 -1.85 10.68
C THR A 47 -8.61 -3.04 10.24
N THR A 48 -8.28 -3.64 9.07
CA THR A 48 -8.93 -4.88 8.63
C THR A 48 -8.79 -6.00 9.67
N GLY A 49 -7.65 -6.06 10.37
CA GLY A 49 -7.43 -6.98 11.49
C GLY A 49 -8.35 -6.76 12.69
N ALA A 50 -8.63 -5.50 13.06
CA ALA A 50 -9.59 -5.21 14.13
C ALA A 50 -11.02 -5.61 13.74
N CYS A 51 -11.44 -5.30 12.51
CA CYS A 51 -12.75 -5.72 11.98
C CYS A 51 -12.89 -7.26 11.95
N ALA A 52 -11.86 -7.99 11.49
CA ALA A 52 -11.86 -9.45 11.49
C ALA A 52 -11.90 -10.04 12.91
N THR A 53 -11.21 -9.41 13.87
CA THR A 53 -11.23 -9.82 15.28
C THR A 53 -12.60 -9.62 15.91
N ALA A 54 -13.24 -8.47 15.66
CA ALA A 54 -14.60 -8.18 16.09
C ALA A 54 -15.61 -9.17 15.50
N ALA A 55 -15.53 -9.44 14.20
CA ALA A 55 -16.35 -10.43 13.51
C ALA A 55 -16.15 -11.84 14.10
N THR A 56 -14.91 -12.24 14.37
CA THR A 56 -14.57 -13.52 15.02
C THR A 56 -15.28 -13.65 16.36
N LYS A 57 -15.17 -12.63 17.23
CA LYS A 57 -15.79 -12.64 18.56
C LYS A 57 -17.32 -12.77 18.48
N ALA A 58 -17.95 -11.99 17.60
CA ALA A 58 -19.39 -12.02 17.42
C ALA A 58 -19.89 -13.35 16.82
N ALA A 59 -19.15 -13.93 15.89
CA ALA A 59 -19.49 -15.22 15.30
C ALA A 59 -19.34 -16.36 16.33
N LEU A 60 -18.32 -16.32 17.20
CA LEU A 60 -18.18 -17.27 18.30
C LEU A 60 -19.31 -17.15 19.32
N ALA A 61 -19.75 -15.92 19.63
CA ALA A 61 -20.91 -15.71 20.50
C ALA A 61 -22.17 -16.39 19.94
N ARG A 62 -22.36 -16.37 18.62
CA ARG A 62 -23.45 -17.13 17.98
C ARG A 62 -23.21 -18.64 17.98
N LEU A 63 -21.99 -19.09 17.69
CA LEU A 63 -21.66 -20.52 17.58
C LEU A 63 -21.77 -21.24 18.92
N TRP A 64 -21.25 -20.65 19.99
CA TRP A 64 -21.20 -21.26 21.32
C TRP A 64 -22.28 -20.75 22.28
N GLY A 65 -22.73 -19.50 22.13
CA GLY A 65 -23.77 -18.90 22.95
C GLY A 65 -25.18 -18.94 22.36
N GLY A 66 -25.32 -19.32 21.08
CA GLY A 66 -26.62 -19.52 20.43
C GLY A 66 -27.29 -18.26 19.85
N ALA A 67 -26.77 -17.07 20.13
CA ALA A 67 -27.33 -15.81 19.62
C ALA A 67 -26.25 -14.83 19.14
N PHE A 68 -26.59 -14.02 18.13
CA PHE A 68 -25.73 -12.91 17.72
C PHE A 68 -25.88 -11.75 18.72
N PRO A 69 -24.78 -11.10 19.12
CA PRO A 69 -24.87 -9.86 19.88
C PRO A 69 -25.31 -8.70 18.98
N ALA A 70 -25.94 -7.68 19.56
CA ALA A 70 -26.30 -6.47 18.81
C ALA A 70 -25.06 -5.67 18.37
N GLU A 71 -24.02 -5.65 19.21
CA GLU A 71 -22.73 -5.03 18.96
C GLU A 71 -21.63 -5.84 19.67
N VAL A 72 -20.38 -5.65 19.25
CA VAL A 72 -19.26 -6.40 19.82
C VAL A 72 -18.10 -5.49 20.19
N THR A 73 -17.57 -5.70 21.39
CA THR A 73 -16.38 -4.99 21.90
C THR A 73 -15.17 -5.91 21.89
N ILE A 74 -14.04 -5.44 21.39
CA ILE A 74 -12.75 -6.16 21.44
C ILE A 74 -11.70 -5.31 22.14
N THR A 75 -10.67 -5.94 22.70
CA THR A 75 -9.50 -5.25 23.25
C THR A 75 -8.40 -5.22 22.20
N LEU A 76 -7.94 -4.03 21.82
CA LEU A 76 -6.84 -3.84 20.88
C LEU A 76 -5.48 -3.97 21.60
N PRO A 77 -4.36 -4.18 20.85
CA PRO A 77 -3.03 -4.36 21.44
C PRO A 77 -2.55 -3.27 22.41
N ARG A 78 -3.11 -2.05 22.32
CA ARG A 78 -2.79 -0.93 23.23
C ARG A 78 -3.82 -0.71 24.35
N GLY A 79 -4.71 -1.67 24.57
CA GLY A 79 -5.75 -1.65 25.60
C GLY A 79 -7.03 -0.90 25.22
N GLU A 80 -7.10 -0.28 24.04
CA GLU A 80 -8.32 0.39 23.57
C GLU A 80 -9.44 -0.64 23.33
N THR A 81 -10.68 -0.30 23.70
CA THR A 81 -11.84 -1.19 23.65
C THR A 81 -12.96 -0.69 22.73
N PRO A 82 -12.74 -0.61 21.40
CA PRO A 82 -13.76 -0.16 20.47
C PRO A 82 -14.93 -1.14 20.35
N VAL A 83 -16.08 -0.55 20.03
CA VAL A 83 -17.36 -1.23 19.78
C VAL A 83 -17.62 -1.26 18.27
N PHE A 84 -18.10 -2.39 17.77
CA PHE A 84 -18.40 -2.61 16.36
C PHE A 84 -19.84 -3.07 16.17
N ALA A 85 -20.53 -2.44 15.24
CA ALA A 85 -21.85 -2.89 14.76
C ALA A 85 -21.69 -4.03 13.76
N LEU A 86 -22.56 -5.03 13.85
CA LEU A 86 -22.61 -6.15 12.92
C LEU A 86 -23.36 -5.71 11.66
N ALA A 87 -22.69 -5.76 10.51
CA ALA A 87 -23.25 -5.39 9.21
C ALA A 87 -23.79 -6.59 8.42
N HIS A 88 -23.36 -7.80 8.78
CA HIS A 88 -23.82 -9.07 8.22
C HIS A 88 -23.81 -10.14 9.30
N MET A 89 -24.78 -11.05 9.26
CA MET A 89 -24.94 -12.17 10.20
C MET A 89 -25.54 -13.35 9.45
N ASP A 90 -24.92 -14.52 9.58
CA ASP A 90 -25.44 -15.77 9.03
C ASP A 90 -24.95 -16.97 9.87
N ALA A 91 -25.71 -18.05 9.92
CA ALA A 91 -25.33 -19.24 10.69
C ALA A 91 -25.92 -20.52 10.13
N GLY A 92 -25.16 -21.60 10.29
CA GLY A 92 -25.61 -22.97 10.03
C GLY A 92 -25.62 -23.82 11.30
N SER A 93 -25.67 -25.13 11.12
CA SER A 93 -25.63 -26.11 12.22
C SER A 93 -24.30 -26.12 12.98
N ASP A 94 -23.19 -25.88 12.29
CA ASP A 94 -21.82 -26.10 12.76
C ASP A 94 -20.89 -24.91 12.45
N TRP A 95 -21.46 -23.79 12.00
CA TRP A 95 -20.73 -22.57 11.71
C TRP A 95 -21.58 -21.32 12.00
N ALA A 96 -20.89 -20.21 12.28
CA ALA A 96 -21.48 -18.89 12.36
C ALA A 96 -20.60 -17.89 11.59
N GLU A 97 -21.22 -16.86 11.05
CA GLU A 97 -20.60 -15.86 10.21
C GLU A 97 -21.08 -14.47 10.58
N VAL A 98 -20.13 -13.52 10.65
CA VAL A 98 -20.41 -12.12 10.93
C VAL A 98 -19.58 -11.25 10.01
N GLY A 99 -20.16 -10.16 9.51
CA GLY A 99 -19.45 -9.13 8.78
C GLY A 99 -19.42 -7.79 9.50
N ILE A 100 -18.26 -7.13 9.45
CA ILE A 100 -18.04 -5.78 9.99
C ILE A 100 -17.61 -4.87 8.84
N THR A 101 -18.31 -3.76 8.63
CA THR A 101 -17.90 -2.75 7.66
C THR A 101 -16.72 -1.97 8.22
N LYS A 102 -15.60 -1.99 7.50
CA LYS A 102 -14.39 -1.27 7.91
C LYS A 102 -14.60 0.23 7.84
N ASP A 103 -14.39 0.90 8.97
CA ASP A 103 -14.36 2.35 9.05
C ASP A 103 -12.91 2.82 9.26
N ALA A 104 -12.34 3.47 8.24
CA ALA A 104 -10.97 4.00 8.29
C ALA A 104 -10.84 5.38 8.97
N GLY A 105 -11.94 5.94 9.50
CA GLY A 105 -11.91 7.32 9.99
C GLY A 105 -11.78 8.30 8.81
N ASP A 106 -10.96 9.33 9.00
CA ASP A 106 -10.65 10.33 7.96
C ASP A 106 -9.43 9.97 7.11
N ASP A 107 -8.89 8.76 7.24
CA ASP A 107 -7.80 8.29 6.40
C ASP A 107 -8.32 7.98 4.99
N PRO A 108 -7.66 8.44 3.90
CA PRO A 108 -8.02 8.10 2.52
C PRO A 108 -7.60 6.65 2.18
N ASP A 109 -8.05 5.70 2.99
CA ASP A 109 -7.75 4.27 2.88
C ASP A 109 -8.69 3.63 1.85
N VAL A 110 -8.13 3.00 0.82
CA VAL A 110 -8.89 2.32 -0.25
C VAL A 110 -9.76 1.17 0.25
N THR A 111 -9.51 0.67 1.45
CA THR A 111 -10.30 -0.37 2.11
C THR A 111 -11.37 0.20 3.07
N HIS A 112 -11.54 1.52 3.14
CA HIS A 112 -12.68 2.14 3.83
C HIS A 112 -14.00 1.66 3.21
N GLY A 113 -14.97 1.32 4.05
CA GLY A 113 -16.27 0.78 3.63
C GLY A 113 -16.26 -0.69 3.20
N ALA A 114 -15.10 -1.36 3.17
CA ALA A 114 -15.04 -2.77 2.82
C ALA A 114 -15.70 -3.63 3.92
N LEU A 115 -16.57 -4.56 3.52
CA LEU A 115 -17.18 -5.52 4.44
C LEU A 115 -16.19 -6.65 4.72
N ILE A 116 -15.77 -6.81 5.97
CA ILE A 116 -14.89 -7.89 6.41
C ILE A 116 -15.74 -8.97 7.06
N ILE A 117 -15.91 -10.10 6.37
CA ILE A 117 -16.71 -11.24 6.81
C ILE A 117 -15.81 -12.30 7.42
N VAL A 118 -16.17 -12.80 8.59
CA VAL A 118 -15.51 -13.94 9.22
C VAL A 118 -16.51 -15.04 9.49
N ARG A 119 -16.21 -16.24 8.98
CA ARG A 119 -16.89 -17.47 9.33
C ARG A 119 -16.04 -18.27 10.30
N VAL A 120 -16.63 -18.66 11.41
CA VAL A 120 -16.05 -19.59 12.39
C VAL A 120 -16.79 -20.93 12.33
N ALA A 121 -16.04 -22.03 12.34
CA ALA A 121 -16.54 -23.39 12.38
C ALA A 121 -15.60 -24.25 13.23
N ALA A 122 -16.05 -25.41 13.70
CA ALA A 122 -15.17 -26.36 14.38
C ALA A 122 -13.97 -26.76 13.50
N SER A 123 -12.80 -26.95 14.10
CA SER A 123 -11.60 -27.47 13.44
C SER A 123 -11.27 -28.88 13.95
N ALA A 124 -10.37 -29.57 13.25
CA ALA A 124 -9.81 -30.85 13.70
C ALA A 124 -8.69 -30.69 14.76
N GLY A 125 -8.56 -29.51 15.37
CA GLY A 125 -7.54 -29.17 16.34
C GLY A 125 -6.91 -27.80 16.07
N GLY A 126 -6.84 -26.98 17.11
CA GLY A 126 -6.27 -25.64 17.16
C GLY A 126 -7.01 -24.59 16.31
N VAL A 127 -6.53 -23.35 16.40
CA VAL A 127 -7.00 -22.25 15.55
C VAL A 127 -6.36 -22.34 14.16
N ARG A 128 -7.20 -22.41 13.12
CA ARG A 128 -6.77 -22.51 11.72
C ARG A 128 -7.29 -21.33 10.92
N PHE A 129 -6.43 -20.72 10.12
CA PHE A 129 -6.80 -19.58 9.28
C PHE A 129 -7.01 -20.02 7.84
N ARG A 130 -8.07 -19.52 7.20
CA ARG A 130 -8.35 -19.71 5.78
C ARG A 130 -8.68 -18.39 5.10
N ALA A 131 -8.25 -18.26 3.85
CA ALA A 131 -8.69 -17.19 2.96
C ALA A 131 -9.99 -17.63 2.29
N GLY A 132 -11.05 -16.85 2.46
CA GLY A 132 -12.22 -16.87 1.60
C GLY A 132 -12.10 -15.83 0.48
N THR A 133 -13.20 -15.59 -0.23
CA THR A 133 -13.24 -14.67 -1.38
C THR A 133 -12.69 -13.29 -1.03
N GLY A 134 -11.76 -12.78 -1.84
CA GLY A 134 -11.22 -11.42 -1.70
C GLY A 134 -10.17 -11.23 -0.60
N VAL A 135 -9.79 -12.29 0.13
CA VAL A 135 -8.57 -12.32 0.95
C VAL A 135 -7.46 -13.00 0.13
N GLY A 136 -6.30 -12.36 0.09
CA GLY A 136 -5.20 -12.84 -0.75
C GLY A 136 -4.47 -14.05 -0.16
N THR A 137 -3.72 -14.74 -1.02
CA THR A 137 -2.77 -15.79 -0.65
C THR A 137 -1.35 -15.30 -0.95
N VAL A 138 -0.42 -15.54 -0.02
CA VAL A 138 0.99 -15.19 -0.23
C VAL A 138 1.62 -16.15 -1.24
N THR A 139 2.32 -15.61 -2.23
CA THR A 139 2.97 -16.35 -3.32
C THR A 139 4.47 -16.11 -3.39
N LYS A 140 5.00 -15.09 -2.69
CA LYS A 140 6.42 -14.76 -2.63
C LYS A 140 6.94 -14.81 -1.20
N PRO A 141 8.23 -15.16 -1.00
CA PRO A 141 8.86 -15.08 0.32
C PRO A 141 9.12 -13.62 0.72
N GLY A 142 9.50 -13.40 1.98
CA GLY A 142 9.88 -12.08 2.52
C GLY A 142 8.77 -11.36 3.28
N LEU A 143 7.52 -11.78 3.15
CA LEU A 143 6.47 -11.37 4.06
C LEU A 143 6.54 -12.17 5.38
N PRO A 144 6.00 -11.64 6.50
CA PRO A 144 5.92 -12.38 7.77
C PRO A 144 5.05 -13.66 7.71
N ILE A 145 4.33 -13.85 6.61
CA ILE A 145 3.47 -14.99 6.33
C ILE A 145 4.09 -15.77 5.17
N PRO A 146 4.29 -17.09 5.28
CA PRO A 146 4.98 -17.86 4.24
C PRO A 146 4.12 -18.05 2.98
N PRO A 147 4.73 -18.38 1.83
CA PRO A 147 4.00 -18.72 0.62
C PRO A 147 3.00 -19.87 0.83
N GLY A 148 1.84 -19.79 0.18
CA GLY A 148 0.73 -20.72 0.31
C GLY A 148 -0.28 -20.36 1.41
N GLU A 149 0.09 -19.51 2.37
CA GLU A 149 -0.79 -19.12 3.48
C GLU A 149 -1.73 -17.95 3.11
N PRO A 150 -2.91 -17.86 3.77
CA PRO A 150 -3.76 -16.68 3.76
C PRO A 150 -3.00 -15.43 4.20
N ALA A 151 -3.17 -14.32 3.49
CA ALA A 151 -2.57 -13.01 3.76
C ALA A 151 -3.17 -12.32 5.00
N ILE A 152 -3.22 -13.05 6.11
CA ILE A 152 -3.65 -12.61 7.43
C ILE A 152 -2.38 -12.50 8.28
N ASN A 153 -1.99 -11.26 8.60
CA ASN A 153 -0.71 -10.98 9.25
C ASN A 153 -0.66 -11.49 10.71
N PRO A 154 0.54 -11.62 11.30
CA PRO A 154 0.72 -12.22 12.63
C PRO A 154 -0.10 -11.56 13.74
N VAL A 155 -0.12 -10.22 13.81
CA VAL A 155 -0.87 -9.51 14.86
C VAL A 155 -2.39 -9.77 14.76
N PRO A 156 -3.04 -9.63 13.59
CA PRO A 156 -4.43 -10.06 13.43
C PRO A 156 -4.69 -11.54 13.77
N ARG A 157 -3.78 -12.46 13.40
CA ARG A 157 -3.89 -13.87 13.79
C ARG A 157 -3.87 -14.02 15.32
N GLN A 158 -2.96 -13.33 15.99
CA GLN A 158 -2.88 -13.34 17.45
C GLN A 158 -4.16 -12.78 18.08
N MET A 159 -4.62 -11.61 17.65
CA MET A 159 -5.84 -10.99 18.16
C MET A 159 -7.07 -11.90 18.03
N MET A 160 -7.22 -12.59 16.90
CA MET A 160 -8.31 -13.55 16.71
C MET A 160 -8.14 -14.80 17.57
N THR A 161 -6.91 -15.30 17.71
CA THR A 161 -6.61 -16.46 18.57
C THR A 161 -6.89 -16.15 20.05
N ASP A 162 -6.48 -14.98 20.54
CA ASP A 162 -6.75 -14.54 21.91
C ASP A 162 -8.25 -14.48 22.21
N VAL A 163 -9.04 -14.01 21.22
CA VAL A 163 -10.50 -14.02 21.30
C VAL A 163 -11.06 -15.43 21.35
N VAL A 164 -10.56 -16.35 20.52
CA VAL A 164 -10.97 -17.77 20.57
C VAL A 164 -10.68 -18.36 21.94
N ASP A 165 -9.48 -18.16 22.47
CA ASP A 165 -9.05 -18.74 23.75
C ASP A 165 -9.82 -18.18 24.95
N ALA A 166 -10.16 -16.88 24.92
CA ALA A 166 -11.01 -16.28 25.94
C ALA A 166 -12.44 -16.85 25.89
N MET A 167 -13.06 -16.83 24.70
CA MET A 167 -14.42 -17.31 24.50
C MET A 167 -14.55 -18.83 24.77
N ALA A 168 -13.54 -19.62 24.41
CA ALA A 168 -13.49 -21.06 24.64
C ALA A 168 -13.52 -21.38 26.14
N ARG A 169 -12.75 -20.63 26.94
CA ARG A 169 -12.78 -20.74 28.40
C ARG A 169 -14.13 -20.34 28.99
N ASP A 170 -14.71 -19.23 28.54
CA ASP A 170 -15.98 -18.72 29.05
C ASP A 170 -17.16 -19.67 28.75
N HIS A 171 -17.12 -20.38 27.63
CA HIS A 171 -18.17 -21.31 27.19
C HIS A 171 -17.86 -22.79 27.49
N GLY A 172 -16.73 -23.11 28.11
CA GLY A 172 -16.32 -24.50 28.36
C GLY A 172 -16.16 -25.34 27.07
N CYS A 173 -15.76 -24.70 25.97
CA CYS A 173 -15.60 -25.30 24.64
C CYS A 173 -14.10 -25.44 24.30
N PRO A 174 -13.71 -26.37 23.40
CA PRO A 174 -12.34 -26.43 22.91
C PRO A 174 -12.01 -25.24 22.00
N ALA A 175 -10.77 -24.75 22.04
CA ALA A 175 -10.24 -23.69 21.18
C ALA A 175 -9.92 -24.18 19.74
N ASP A 176 -10.73 -25.11 19.24
CA ASP A 176 -10.53 -25.79 17.95
C ASP A 176 -11.43 -25.15 16.90
N VAL A 177 -10.98 -24.03 16.34
CA VAL A 177 -11.79 -23.18 15.45
C VAL A 177 -11.08 -22.93 14.12
N THR A 178 -11.78 -23.16 13.02
CA THR A 178 -11.38 -22.67 11.70
C THR A 178 -11.98 -21.29 11.48
N ILE A 179 -11.13 -20.29 11.27
CA ILE A 179 -11.48 -18.90 10.96
C ILE A 179 -11.25 -18.67 9.47
N THR A 180 -12.34 -18.49 8.71
CA THR A 180 -12.27 -18.13 7.29
C THR A 180 -12.64 -16.66 7.13
N VAL A 181 -11.70 -15.85 6.63
CA VAL A 181 -11.92 -14.42 6.42
C VAL A 181 -12.18 -14.15 4.94
N SER A 182 -13.22 -13.38 4.63
CA SER A 182 -13.63 -13.00 3.27
C SER A 182 -13.87 -11.49 3.18
N ILE A 183 -13.63 -10.92 2.02
CA ILE A 183 -13.91 -9.51 1.70
C ILE A 183 -14.59 -9.48 0.34
N PRO A 184 -15.93 -9.36 0.28
CA PRO A 184 -16.64 -9.14 -0.99
C PRO A 184 -16.05 -7.92 -1.72
N GLY A 185 -15.73 -8.07 -3.01
CA GLY A 185 -15.04 -7.03 -3.79
C GLY A 185 -13.54 -6.87 -3.47
N GLY A 186 -12.97 -7.72 -2.60
CA GLY A 186 -11.58 -7.61 -2.17
C GLY A 186 -10.56 -7.85 -3.27
N VAL A 187 -10.90 -8.61 -4.32
CA VAL A 187 -10.02 -8.84 -5.47
C VAL A 187 -9.81 -7.53 -6.24
N GLU A 188 -10.88 -6.80 -6.50
CA GLU A 188 -10.90 -5.55 -7.24
C GLU A 188 -10.22 -4.43 -6.44
N ILE A 189 -10.45 -4.39 -5.11
CA ILE A 189 -9.77 -3.43 -4.23
C ILE A 189 -8.28 -3.73 -4.19
N ALA A 190 -7.87 -5.00 -4.10
CA ALA A 190 -6.46 -5.40 -4.06
C ALA A 190 -5.65 -4.98 -5.30
N GLN A 191 -6.28 -4.89 -6.47
CA GLN A 191 -5.62 -4.37 -7.68
C GLN A 191 -5.19 -2.91 -7.55
N LYS A 192 -5.78 -2.16 -6.61
CA LYS A 192 -5.45 -0.75 -6.31
C LYS A 192 -4.46 -0.63 -5.15
N THR A 193 -3.88 -1.74 -4.69
CA THR A 193 -2.92 -1.76 -3.58
C THR A 193 -1.57 -2.33 -4.03
N TRP A 194 -0.63 -2.35 -3.09
CA TRP A 194 0.69 -2.98 -3.26
C TRP A 194 0.67 -4.51 -3.19
N ASN A 195 -0.47 -5.13 -2.87
CA ASN A 195 -0.57 -6.58 -2.70
C ASN A 195 -0.04 -7.38 -3.90
N PRO A 196 -0.42 -7.10 -5.16
CA PRO A 196 0.07 -7.85 -6.31
C PRO A 196 1.60 -7.82 -6.43
N ARG A 197 2.22 -6.66 -6.15
CA ARG A 197 3.69 -6.48 -6.22
C ARG A 197 4.40 -7.29 -5.16
N LEU A 198 3.88 -7.25 -3.93
CA LEU A 198 4.38 -7.99 -2.77
C LEU A 198 4.16 -9.51 -2.88
N GLY A 199 3.53 -10.01 -3.96
CA GLY A 199 3.24 -11.43 -4.11
C GLY A 199 2.07 -11.86 -3.24
N ILE A 200 1.03 -11.05 -3.15
CA ILE A 200 -0.26 -11.43 -2.56
C ILE A 200 -1.27 -11.48 -3.70
N ALA A 201 -1.71 -12.69 -4.04
CA ALA A 201 -2.60 -12.94 -5.16
C ALA A 201 -4.05 -13.16 -4.69
N GLY A 202 -5.03 -12.76 -5.50
CA GLY A 202 -6.43 -13.09 -5.28
C GLY A 202 -7.16 -12.29 -4.18
N GLY A 203 -6.53 -11.26 -3.58
CA GLY A 203 -7.23 -10.42 -2.61
C GLY A 203 -6.38 -9.52 -1.73
N LEU A 204 -7.06 -8.92 -0.75
CA LEU A 204 -6.49 -8.01 0.24
C LEU A 204 -5.82 -8.77 1.38
N SER A 205 -5.00 -8.03 2.14
CA SER A 205 -4.41 -8.53 3.38
C SER A 205 -5.24 -8.11 4.59
N ILE A 206 -5.38 -9.01 5.55
CA ILE A 206 -5.87 -8.70 6.89
C ILE A 206 -4.68 -8.27 7.74
N LEU A 207 -4.60 -6.98 8.06
CA LEU A 207 -3.42 -6.36 8.66
C LEU A 207 -3.79 -5.31 9.72
N GLY A 208 -2.77 -4.84 10.43
CA GLY A 208 -2.88 -3.85 11.50
C GLY A 208 -2.15 -4.33 12.75
N THR A 209 -1.15 -3.57 13.19
CA THR A 209 -0.32 -3.92 14.36
C THR A 209 -0.90 -3.39 15.67
N THR A 210 -1.74 -2.36 15.61
CA THR A 210 -2.36 -1.72 16.78
C THR A 210 -3.87 -1.85 16.78
N GLY A 211 -4.47 -2.39 15.70
CA GLY A 211 -5.91 -2.37 15.46
C GLY A 211 -6.47 -1.01 15.01
N VAL A 212 -5.63 0.03 14.93
CA VAL A 212 -6.05 1.42 14.70
C VAL A 212 -5.52 1.96 13.38
N VAL A 213 -6.39 2.63 12.63
CA VAL A 213 -6.01 3.50 11.51
C VAL A 213 -5.88 4.95 12.01
N ARG A 214 -4.72 5.55 11.81
CA ARG A 214 -4.46 6.97 12.09
C ARG A 214 -4.40 7.72 10.77
N PRO A 215 -5.29 8.70 10.52
CA PRO A 215 -5.33 9.42 9.25
C PRO A 215 -3.99 10.06 8.89
N PHE A 216 -3.60 9.93 7.62
CA PHE A 216 -2.39 10.51 7.04
C PHE A 216 -1.10 10.11 7.77
N SER A 217 -1.06 8.90 8.34
CA SER A 217 0.11 8.43 9.08
C SER A 217 1.21 7.95 8.15
N CYS A 218 2.43 8.48 8.33
CA CYS A 218 3.63 7.97 7.66
C CYS A 218 3.90 6.48 7.99
N ALA A 219 3.38 5.95 9.10
CA ALA A 219 3.66 4.57 9.52
C ALA A 219 3.16 3.52 8.54
N ALA A 220 1.98 3.72 7.93
CA ALA A 220 1.43 2.79 6.94
C ALA A 220 2.28 2.75 5.68
N TRP A 221 2.73 3.93 5.22
CA TRP A 221 3.61 4.07 4.08
C TRP A 221 4.99 3.42 4.34
N ILE A 222 5.62 3.71 5.49
CA ILE A 222 6.89 3.09 5.88
C ILE A 222 6.78 1.57 5.90
N ALA A 223 5.68 1.03 6.41
CA ALA A 223 5.46 -0.42 6.44
C ALA A 223 5.33 -1.03 5.02
N SER A 224 4.87 -0.27 4.03
CA SER A 224 4.85 -0.67 2.61
C SER A 224 6.27 -0.77 2.05
N ILE A 225 7.09 0.27 2.30
CA ILE A 225 8.51 0.32 1.91
C ILE A 225 9.27 -0.87 2.48
N HIS A 226 9.12 -1.14 3.79
CA HIS A 226 9.82 -2.24 4.46
C HIS A 226 9.47 -3.59 3.81
N ARG A 227 8.18 -3.87 3.61
CA ARG A 227 7.72 -5.10 2.96
C ARG A 227 8.25 -5.24 1.54
N GLY A 228 8.32 -4.14 0.78
CA GLY A 228 8.92 -4.14 -0.56
C GLY A 228 10.39 -4.57 -0.52
N VAL A 229 11.17 -4.00 0.40
CA VAL A 229 12.59 -4.37 0.59
C VAL A 229 12.73 -5.84 1.02
N ASP A 230 11.92 -6.30 1.97
CA ASP A 230 12.00 -7.69 2.46
C ASP A 230 11.63 -8.70 1.38
N VAL A 231 10.58 -8.44 0.59
CA VAL A 231 10.21 -9.27 -0.57
C VAL A 231 11.31 -9.27 -1.62
N ALA A 232 11.88 -8.11 -1.95
CA ALA A 232 12.99 -8.02 -2.91
C ALA A 232 14.22 -8.83 -2.47
N ARG A 233 14.60 -8.71 -1.19
CA ARG A 233 15.71 -9.48 -0.61
C ARG A 233 15.43 -10.98 -0.61
N ALA A 234 14.25 -11.38 -0.18
CA ALA A 234 13.87 -12.79 -0.14
C ALA A 234 13.73 -13.42 -1.54
N ALA A 235 13.41 -12.60 -2.56
CA ALA A 235 13.43 -13.00 -3.96
C ALA A 235 14.84 -13.01 -4.59
N GLY A 236 15.88 -12.66 -3.83
CA GLY A 236 17.26 -12.62 -4.31
C GLY A 236 17.57 -11.45 -5.26
N LEU A 237 16.76 -10.39 -5.26
CA LEU A 237 17.01 -9.22 -6.09
C LEU A 237 18.24 -8.46 -5.59
N THR A 238 19.12 -8.14 -6.53
CA THR A 238 20.33 -7.34 -6.27
C THR A 238 20.15 -5.87 -6.64
N HIS A 239 19.07 -5.53 -7.35
CA HIS A 239 18.75 -4.18 -7.80
C HIS A 239 17.29 -3.85 -7.53
N VAL A 240 17.06 -2.76 -6.80
CA VAL A 240 15.73 -2.19 -6.53
C VAL A 240 15.67 -0.71 -6.90
N ALA A 241 14.46 -0.16 -7.05
CA ALA A 241 14.27 1.24 -7.36
C ALA A 241 13.20 1.91 -6.49
N GLY A 242 13.50 3.10 -5.96
CA GLY A 242 12.54 3.99 -5.32
C GLY A 242 12.24 5.19 -6.21
N CYS A 243 10.97 5.39 -6.58
CA CYS A 243 10.59 6.45 -7.52
C CYS A 243 9.57 7.40 -6.91
N THR A 244 9.65 8.69 -7.25
CA THR A 244 8.73 9.72 -6.72
C THR A 244 7.35 9.69 -7.37
N GLY A 245 7.18 9.00 -8.50
CA GLY A 245 5.89 8.88 -9.18
C GLY A 245 5.89 7.85 -10.31
N ALA A 246 4.70 7.58 -10.85
CA ALA A 246 4.49 6.52 -11.84
C ALA A 246 5.31 6.70 -13.14
N THR A 247 5.55 7.93 -13.59
CA THR A 247 6.36 8.19 -14.78
C THR A 247 7.82 7.80 -14.55
N SER A 248 8.43 8.23 -13.43
CA SER A 248 9.82 7.86 -13.13
C SER A 248 9.96 6.37 -12.81
N GLU A 249 8.94 5.78 -12.20
CA GLU A 249 8.87 4.33 -11.98
C GLU A 249 8.96 3.57 -13.31
N ARG A 250 8.10 3.88 -14.28
CA ARG A 250 8.11 3.25 -15.61
C ARG A 250 9.44 3.44 -16.33
N VAL A 251 9.99 4.66 -16.32
CA VAL A 251 11.26 4.96 -16.99
C VAL A 251 12.41 4.13 -16.40
N VAL A 252 12.53 4.05 -15.08
CA VAL A 252 13.57 3.24 -14.42
C VAL A 252 13.34 1.75 -14.65
N GLN A 253 12.08 1.33 -14.60
CA GLN A 253 11.72 -0.06 -14.83
C GLN A 253 12.13 -0.52 -16.22
N ASP A 254 11.84 0.30 -17.25
CA ASP A 254 12.22 0.03 -18.64
C ASP A 254 13.74 0.12 -18.83
N LEU A 255 14.39 1.13 -18.24
CA LEU A 255 15.83 1.39 -18.34
C LEU A 255 16.67 0.21 -17.85
N TYR A 256 16.29 -0.37 -16.70
CA TYR A 256 17.04 -1.45 -16.06
C TYR A 256 16.35 -2.82 -16.17
N ARG A 257 15.22 -2.91 -16.87
CA ARG A 257 14.38 -4.12 -17.01
C ARG A 257 14.02 -4.74 -15.66
N LEU A 258 13.69 -3.89 -14.69
CA LEU A 258 13.37 -4.32 -13.34
C LEU A 258 12.00 -5.01 -13.29
N PRO A 259 11.85 -6.12 -12.58
CA PRO A 259 10.53 -6.72 -12.37
C PRO A 259 9.69 -5.84 -11.42
N ASP A 260 8.36 -5.96 -11.47
CA ASP A 260 7.45 -5.13 -10.66
C ASP A 260 7.75 -5.10 -9.16
N HIS A 261 8.28 -6.20 -8.62
CA HIS A 261 8.60 -6.33 -7.19
C HIS A 261 9.99 -5.80 -6.80
N ALA A 262 10.76 -5.29 -7.76
CA ALA A 262 11.96 -4.49 -7.53
C ALA A 262 11.62 -3.00 -7.33
N MET A 263 10.42 -2.57 -7.71
CA MET A 263 9.96 -1.19 -7.54
C MET A 263 9.43 -1.04 -6.10
N LEU A 264 9.98 -0.10 -5.35
CA LEU A 264 9.65 0.16 -3.94
C LEU A 264 8.69 1.34 -3.82
N ASP A 265 7.77 1.26 -2.86
CA ASP A 265 6.75 2.29 -2.58
C ASP A 265 7.33 3.53 -1.92
N MET A 266 8.38 4.13 -2.48
CA MET A 266 9.10 5.25 -1.85
C MET A 266 8.29 6.55 -1.90
N GLY A 267 7.73 6.87 -3.08
CA GLY A 267 7.19 8.20 -3.39
C GLY A 267 8.13 9.32 -2.96
N ASP A 268 7.64 10.24 -2.13
CA ASP A 268 8.44 11.36 -1.64
C ASP A 268 9.34 11.03 -0.43
N PHE A 269 9.17 9.85 0.19
CA PHE A 269 9.78 9.52 1.47
C PHE A 269 11.08 8.70 1.33
N VAL A 270 12.03 9.26 0.60
CA VAL A 270 13.36 8.67 0.35
C VAL A 270 14.12 8.33 1.64
N GLY A 271 14.00 9.15 2.68
CA GLY A 271 14.65 8.91 3.97
C GLY A 271 14.20 7.63 4.66
N GLY A 272 12.91 7.31 4.60
CA GLY A 272 12.36 6.07 5.16
C GLY A 272 12.93 4.84 4.46
N MET A 273 12.97 4.88 3.12
CA MET A 273 13.55 3.81 2.31
C MET A 273 15.04 3.63 2.59
N LEU A 274 15.83 4.70 2.54
CA LEU A 274 17.27 4.64 2.80
C LEU A 274 17.58 4.16 4.22
N LYS A 275 16.84 4.65 5.24
CA LYS A 275 17.02 4.19 6.62
C LYS A 275 16.82 2.68 6.75
N TYR A 276 15.82 2.13 6.07
CA TYR A 276 15.54 0.70 6.13
C TYR A 276 16.58 -0.14 5.37
N LEU A 277 16.97 0.32 4.17
CA LEU A 277 18.03 -0.30 3.34
C LEU A 277 19.39 -0.33 4.05
N LYS A 278 19.70 0.66 4.89
CA LYS A 278 20.93 0.66 5.69
C LYS A 278 21.02 -0.54 6.64
N ALA A 279 19.88 -0.98 7.20
CA ALA A 279 19.80 -2.17 8.04
C ALA A 279 19.56 -3.46 7.24
N HIS A 280 19.03 -3.35 6.02
CA HIS A 280 18.64 -4.47 5.15
C HIS A 280 19.20 -4.22 3.74
N PRO A 281 20.52 -4.33 3.55
CA PRO A 281 21.17 -3.89 2.33
C PRO A 281 20.74 -4.72 1.11
N ILE A 282 20.64 -4.02 -0.03
CA ILE A 282 20.52 -4.56 -1.38
C ILE A 282 21.65 -3.94 -2.19
N ALA A 283 22.32 -4.75 -3.03
CA ALA A 283 23.59 -4.36 -3.67
C ALA A 283 23.49 -3.09 -4.53
N HIS A 284 22.34 -2.84 -5.16
CA HIS A 284 22.12 -1.71 -6.05
C HIS A 284 20.75 -1.06 -5.84
N VAL A 285 20.72 0.27 -5.73
CA VAL A 285 19.48 1.03 -5.51
C VAL A 285 19.41 2.22 -6.46
N THR A 286 18.36 2.29 -7.28
CA THR A 286 18.08 3.48 -8.10
C THR A 286 17.05 4.38 -7.41
N ILE A 287 17.31 5.68 -7.38
CA ILE A 287 16.35 6.71 -6.96
C ILE A 287 16.02 7.56 -8.16
N ALA A 288 14.72 7.76 -8.43
CA ALA A 288 14.31 8.52 -9.60
C ALA A 288 13.12 9.45 -9.39
N GLY A 289 13.18 10.61 -10.04
CA GLY A 289 12.13 11.61 -9.97
C GLY A 289 12.37 12.79 -10.89
N GLY A 290 11.46 13.75 -10.83
CA GLY A 290 11.61 15.01 -11.57
C GLY A 290 12.69 15.91 -10.96
N ILE A 291 13.18 16.87 -11.76
CA ILE A 291 14.28 17.78 -11.38
C ILE A 291 14.08 18.41 -10.00
N GLY A 292 12.90 18.92 -9.67
CA GLY A 292 12.66 19.58 -8.38
C GLY A 292 12.76 18.65 -7.17
N LYS A 293 12.41 17.37 -7.31
CA LYS A 293 12.54 16.39 -6.22
C LYS A 293 14.00 15.98 -6.05
N MET A 294 14.71 15.80 -7.15
CA MET A 294 16.13 15.42 -7.16
C MET A 294 17.02 16.57 -6.67
N THR A 295 16.67 17.83 -6.96
CA THR A 295 17.33 19.01 -6.37
C THR A 295 17.23 19.01 -4.84
N LYS A 296 16.06 18.71 -4.27
CA LYS A 296 15.90 18.63 -2.82
C LYS A 296 16.73 17.51 -2.21
N LEU A 297 16.78 16.36 -2.89
CA LEU A 297 17.64 15.25 -2.47
C LEU A 297 19.13 15.64 -2.50
N ALA A 298 19.58 16.33 -3.56
CA ALA A 298 20.94 16.88 -3.66
C ALA A 298 21.26 17.86 -2.53
N GLN A 299 20.25 18.59 -2.05
CA GLN A 299 20.35 19.48 -0.89
C GLN A 299 20.19 18.75 0.46
N GLY A 300 20.19 17.42 0.47
CA GLY A 300 20.15 16.60 1.68
C GLY A 300 18.76 16.32 2.25
N ALA A 301 17.68 16.73 1.57
CA ALA A 301 16.32 16.48 2.04
C ALA A 301 15.99 14.98 2.06
N ARG A 302 15.29 14.56 3.13
CA ARG A 302 14.86 13.15 3.33
C ARG A 302 13.37 12.93 3.05
N ASP A 303 12.61 14.02 2.95
CA ASP A 303 11.22 14.06 2.49
C ASP A 303 11.15 15.11 1.38
N LEU A 304 10.80 14.66 0.17
CA LEU A 304 10.86 15.48 -1.04
C LEU A 304 9.54 16.25 -1.30
N HIS A 305 8.53 16.07 -0.43
CA HIS A 305 7.26 16.76 -0.55
C HIS A 305 7.44 18.29 -0.38
N SER A 306 6.76 19.09 -1.20
CA SER A 306 6.86 20.57 -1.13
C SER A 306 6.43 21.15 0.21
N GLY A 307 5.44 20.55 0.87
CA GLY A 307 5.06 20.97 2.22
C GLY A 307 6.11 20.65 3.31
N ARG A 308 7.20 19.94 3.00
CA ARG A 308 8.22 19.49 3.97
C ARG A 308 9.61 20.02 3.66
N SER A 309 9.92 20.19 2.38
CA SER A 309 11.19 20.73 1.91
C SER A 309 10.97 21.65 0.71
N GLN A 310 11.78 22.70 0.64
CA GLN A 310 11.81 23.66 -0.46
C GLN A 310 13.19 23.61 -1.12
N VAL A 311 13.26 24.08 -2.36
CA VAL A 311 14.54 24.23 -3.06
C VAL A 311 15.20 25.51 -2.57
N ASP A 312 16.43 25.40 -2.10
CA ASP A 312 17.29 26.56 -1.87
C ASP A 312 17.97 26.94 -3.19
N PHE A 313 17.54 28.05 -3.81
CA PHE A 313 18.08 28.49 -5.10
C PHE A 313 19.50 29.05 -5.00
N SER A 314 19.89 29.58 -3.84
CA SER A 314 21.27 30.02 -3.60
C SER A 314 22.22 28.83 -3.52
N ALA A 315 21.82 27.79 -2.80
CA ALA A 315 22.57 26.53 -2.75
C ALA A 315 22.60 25.83 -4.12
N LEU A 316 21.50 25.89 -4.87
CA LEU A 316 21.46 25.36 -6.23
C LEU A 316 22.40 26.12 -7.18
N ALA A 317 22.41 27.46 -7.13
CA ALA A 317 23.33 28.27 -7.93
C ALA A 317 24.80 27.94 -7.61
N ALA A 318 25.12 27.72 -6.34
CA ALA A 318 26.45 27.28 -5.91
C ALA A 318 26.78 25.86 -6.42
N LEU A 319 25.81 24.93 -6.37
CA LEU A 319 25.98 23.56 -6.86
C LEU A 319 26.21 23.52 -8.38
N THR A 320 25.52 24.36 -9.14
CA THR A 320 25.61 24.39 -10.61
C THR A 320 26.73 25.29 -11.12
N GLY A 321 27.21 26.24 -10.32
CA GLY A 321 28.15 27.28 -10.77
C GLY A 321 27.51 28.40 -11.61
N HIS A 322 26.18 28.54 -11.55
CA HIS A 322 25.39 29.48 -12.35
C HIS A 322 24.63 30.46 -11.44
N ALA A 323 25.14 31.68 -11.30
CA ALA A 323 24.61 32.68 -10.36
C ALA A 323 23.16 33.10 -10.67
N GLU A 324 22.78 33.09 -11.95
CA GLU A 324 21.44 33.40 -12.44
C GLU A 324 20.35 32.48 -11.87
N VAL A 325 20.72 31.25 -11.47
CA VAL A 325 19.79 30.27 -10.89
C VAL A 325 19.23 30.73 -9.54
N ALA A 326 19.95 31.58 -8.81
CA ALA A 326 19.49 32.13 -7.53
C ALA A 326 18.20 32.95 -7.66
N GLY A 327 17.92 33.49 -8.86
CA GLY A 327 16.71 34.26 -9.16
C GLY A 327 15.51 33.43 -9.65
N ALA A 328 15.64 32.11 -9.75
CA ALA A 328 14.55 31.25 -10.21
C ALA A 328 13.48 31.02 -9.13
N ASN A 329 12.22 30.85 -9.56
CA ASN A 329 11.09 30.54 -8.67
C ASN A 329 10.85 29.04 -8.52
N THR A 330 11.28 28.24 -9.51
CA THR A 330 11.11 26.77 -9.50
C THR A 330 12.37 26.09 -10.04
N ALA A 331 12.63 24.86 -9.60
CA ALA A 331 13.72 24.06 -10.16
C ALA A 331 13.55 23.79 -11.67
N LEU A 332 12.30 23.75 -12.16
CA LEU A 332 12.05 23.64 -13.60
C LEU A 332 12.46 24.90 -14.35
N GLN A 333 12.16 26.09 -13.81
CA GLN A 333 12.60 27.35 -14.39
C GLN A 333 14.13 27.46 -14.38
N ALA A 334 14.78 27.09 -13.27
CA ALA A 334 16.24 27.02 -13.20
C ALA A 334 16.81 26.06 -14.27
N TYR A 335 16.18 24.90 -14.46
CA TYR A 335 16.58 23.97 -15.52
C TYR A 335 16.36 24.55 -16.92
N GLN A 336 15.30 25.33 -17.16
CA GLN A 336 15.09 26.01 -18.44
C GLN A 336 16.12 27.11 -18.71
N MET A 337 16.73 27.69 -17.66
CA MET A 337 17.79 28.69 -17.79
C MET A 337 19.14 28.06 -18.17
N VAL A 338 19.50 26.93 -17.55
CA VAL A 338 20.85 26.33 -17.67
C VAL A 338 20.89 25.08 -18.55
N GLY A 339 19.81 24.29 -18.57
CA GLY A 339 19.70 23.05 -19.32
C GLY A 339 20.41 21.86 -18.67
N THR A 340 20.88 20.93 -19.50
CA THR A 340 21.51 19.66 -19.10
C THR A 340 22.61 19.80 -18.04
N PRO A 341 23.52 20.80 -18.09
CA PRO A 341 24.56 20.95 -17.07
C PRO A 341 24.00 21.08 -15.64
N MET A 342 22.87 21.77 -15.45
CA MET A 342 22.22 21.84 -14.14
C MET A 342 21.70 20.47 -13.71
N ALA A 343 21.06 19.73 -14.62
CA ALA A 343 20.50 18.42 -14.28
C ALA A 343 21.60 17.42 -13.92
N GLU A 344 22.74 17.45 -14.61
CA GLU A 344 23.92 16.65 -14.29
C GLU A 344 24.50 17.00 -12.92
N ALA A 345 24.68 18.29 -12.62
CA ALA A 345 25.15 18.74 -11.31
C ALA A 345 24.19 18.30 -10.18
N VAL A 346 22.88 18.41 -10.39
CA VAL A 346 21.86 17.93 -9.45
C VAL A 346 21.93 16.41 -9.28
N ALA A 347 22.10 15.64 -10.36
CA ALA A 347 22.20 14.19 -10.28
C ALA A 347 23.42 13.75 -9.45
N GLN A 348 24.57 14.38 -9.69
CA GLN A 348 25.80 14.12 -8.93
C GLN A 348 25.66 14.54 -7.46
N GLY A 349 25.09 15.70 -7.18
CA GLY A 349 24.83 16.16 -5.81
C GLY A 349 23.88 15.22 -5.05
N ALA A 350 22.83 14.73 -5.70
CA ALA A 350 21.91 13.75 -5.12
C ALA A 350 22.61 12.40 -4.86
N LEU A 351 23.46 11.95 -5.78
CA LEU A 351 24.24 10.73 -5.61
C LEU A 351 25.18 10.84 -4.40
N ALA A 352 25.89 11.95 -4.27
CA ALA A 352 26.75 12.23 -3.12
C ALA A 352 25.95 12.23 -1.81
N ALA A 353 24.84 12.97 -1.74
CA ALA A 353 23.99 13.07 -0.56
C ALA A 353 23.40 11.72 -0.08
N VAL A 354 23.21 10.78 -1.01
CA VAL A 354 22.79 9.41 -0.69
C VAL A 354 23.99 8.60 -0.25
N THR A 355 25.08 8.59 -1.03
CA THR A 355 26.26 7.74 -0.80
C THR A 355 26.97 8.06 0.52
N ASP A 356 27.05 9.35 0.90
CA ASP A 356 27.64 9.80 2.17
C ASP A 356 26.98 9.15 3.39
N GLY A 357 25.67 8.85 3.31
CA GLY A 357 24.93 8.19 4.39
C GLY A 357 25.25 6.70 4.56
N PHE A 358 25.94 6.08 3.60
CA PHE A 358 26.12 4.64 3.44
C PHE A 358 27.59 4.20 3.41
N GLY A 359 28.53 5.07 3.78
CA GLY A 359 29.99 4.86 3.71
C GLY A 359 30.45 3.43 4.05
N GLY A 360 31.09 2.78 3.07
CA GLY A 360 31.66 1.42 3.22
C GLY A 360 30.68 0.25 3.13
N SER A 361 29.38 0.49 2.91
CA SER A 361 28.36 -0.59 2.83
C SER A 361 28.47 -1.51 1.61
N GLY A 362 29.27 -1.13 0.60
CA GLY A 362 29.33 -1.84 -0.69
C GLY A 362 28.07 -1.68 -1.56
N MET A 363 27.07 -0.92 -1.10
CA MET A 363 25.88 -0.59 -1.88
C MET A 363 26.23 0.43 -2.97
N ARG A 364 25.69 0.21 -4.17
CA ARG A 364 25.75 1.15 -5.29
C ARG A 364 24.44 1.91 -5.41
N PHE A 365 24.51 3.14 -5.89
CA PHE A 365 23.36 3.99 -6.07
C PHE A 365 23.34 4.63 -7.46
N ASP A 366 22.14 4.71 -8.03
CA ASP A 366 21.86 5.46 -9.25
C ASP A 366 20.85 6.56 -8.96
N ILE A 367 21.06 7.73 -9.56
CA ILE A 367 20.10 8.81 -9.64
C ILE A 367 19.65 8.94 -11.09
N VAL A 368 18.33 8.93 -11.32
CA VAL A 368 17.74 9.16 -12.64
C VAL A 368 16.79 10.36 -12.56
N ILE A 369 17.09 11.40 -13.33
CA ILE A 369 16.24 12.59 -13.42
C ILE A 369 15.47 12.54 -14.73
N ILE A 370 14.15 12.70 -14.64
CA ILE A 370 13.26 12.77 -15.80
C ILE A 370 12.58 14.12 -15.92
N ASP A 371 12.19 14.48 -17.14
CA ASP A 371 11.24 15.56 -17.39
C ASP A 371 9.78 15.09 -17.23
N ARG A 372 8.82 15.93 -17.63
CA ARG A 372 7.38 15.62 -17.53
C ARG A 372 6.92 14.57 -18.53
N ASP A 373 7.60 14.46 -19.67
CA ASP A 373 7.29 13.52 -20.74
C ASP A 373 7.96 12.15 -20.51
N GLY A 374 8.80 12.06 -19.47
CA GLY A 374 9.52 10.85 -19.10
C GLY A 374 10.85 10.68 -19.85
N GLN A 375 11.34 11.73 -20.51
CA GLN A 375 12.70 11.72 -21.06
C GLN A 375 13.71 11.83 -19.92
N ILE A 376 14.75 11.03 -20.00
CA ILE A 376 15.86 11.10 -19.05
C ILE A 376 16.70 12.33 -19.40
N ILE A 377 16.76 13.29 -18.48
CA ILE A 377 17.52 14.54 -18.66
C ILE A 377 18.87 14.53 -17.96
N ALA A 378 19.07 13.65 -16.96
CA ALA A 378 20.36 13.42 -16.34
C ALA A 378 20.40 12.08 -15.58
N ARG A 379 21.61 11.54 -15.43
CA ARG A 379 21.89 10.34 -14.63
C ARG A 379 23.22 10.50 -13.90
N ALA A 380 23.33 9.90 -12.73
CA ALA A 380 24.58 9.75 -12.00
C ALA A 380 24.57 8.39 -11.28
N GLY A 381 25.68 7.68 -11.23
CA GLY A 381 25.74 6.36 -10.59
C GLY A 381 26.52 5.33 -11.40
N ALA A 382 26.23 4.06 -11.13
CA ALA A 382 26.94 2.88 -11.62
C ALA A 382 26.53 2.42 -13.02
#